data_AF-A0A9D2J5V6-F1
#
_entry.id   AF-A0A9D2J5V6-F1
#
_cell.length_a   1.000
_cell.length_b   1.000
_cell.length_c   1.000
_cell.angle_alpha   90.00
_cell.angle_beta   90.00
_cell.angle_gamma   90.00
#
_symmetry.space_group_name_H-M   'P 1'
#
loop_
_entity.id
_entity.type
_entity.pdbx_description
1 polymer ?
#
loop_
_entity_poly.entity_id
_entity_poly.type
_entity_poly.pdbx_seq_one_letter_code
_entity_poly.pdbx_strand_id
1 'polypeptide(L)'
;PVQMYRFAPGAYVTQFHPEMDAEAVQLRIEVYAHAGYFPPEEVEAVIARTARADVTAAHRVLRAFADLALGRSERSPAAQSATVG
;
A
#
# COMPACT_ATOMS: atom_id res chain seq x y z
N PRO A 1 -14.95 0.34 -6.74
CA PRO A 1 -14.70 0.36 -5.28
C PRO A 1 -13.65 1.43 -4.96
N VAL A 2 -13.72 2.09 -3.80
CA VAL A 2 -12.74 3.11 -3.37
C VAL A 2 -11.56 2.43 -2.67
N GLN A 3 -10.35 2.62 -3.17
CA GLN A 3 -9.13 2.00 -2.63
C GLN A 3 -8.35 2.91 -1.68
N MET A 4 -8.41 4.22 -1.90
CA MET A 4 -7.77 5.22 -1.05
C MET A 4 -8.56 6.53 -1.11
N TYR A 5 -8.66 7.24 0.01
CA TYR A 5 -9.22 8.59 0.07
C TYR A 5 -8.62 9.39 1.22
N ARG A 6 -8.73 10.72 1.15
CA ARG A 6 -8.38 11.64 2.24
C ARG A 6 -9.60 11.84 3.11
N PHE A 7 -9.49 11.52 4.39
CA PHE A 7 -10.57 11.71 5.36
C PHE A 7 -10.56 13.12 5.96
N ALA A 8 -9.37 13.65 6.26
CA ALA A 8 -9.17 14.98 6.83
C ALA A 8 -7.77 15.52 6.47
N PRO A 9 -7.40 16.77 6.84
CA PRO A 9 -6.03 17.23 6.68
C PRO A 9 -5.01 16.32 7.38
N GLY A 10 -4.06 15.77 6.63
CA GLY A 10 -3.06 14.83 7.15
C GLY A 10 -3.58 13.42 7.43
N ALA A 11 -4.88 13.13 7.22
CA ALA A 11 -5.47 11.82 7.48
C ALA A 11 -5.96 11.17 6.19
N TYR A 12 -5.37 10.02 5.86
CA TYR A 12 -5.65 9.25 4.65
C TYR A 12 -6.02 7.83 5.04
N VAL A 13 -6.91 7.22 4.27
CA VAL A 13 -7.38 5.85 4.47
C VAL A 13 -7.06 5.05 3.22
N THR A 14 -6.50 3.85 3.40
CA THR A 14 -6.33 2.84 2.36
C THR A 14 -7.13 1.60 2.72
N GLN A 15 -7.77 0.98 1.72
CA GLN A 15 -8.37 -0.35 1.89
C GLN A 15 -7.33 -1.46 1.75
N PHE A 16 -6.25 -1.20 1.01
CA PHE A 16 -5.12 -2.10 0.84
C PHE A 16 -4.02 -1.81 1.88
N HIS A 17 -3.03 -2.71 1.92
CA HIS A 17 -1.86 -2.64 2.78
C HIS A 17 -0.64 -2.08 2.01
N PRO A 18 -0.46 -0.75 1.90
CA PRO A 18 0.68 -0.16 1.21
C PRO A 18 2.03 -0.50 1.87
N GLU A 19 2.03 -1.06 3.08
CA GLU A 19 3.18 -1.53 3.84
C GLU A 19 3.57 -2.98 3.57
N MET A 20 2.69 -3.77 2.95
CA MET A 20 2.87 -5.21 2.80
C MET A 20 4.08 -5.56 1.92
N ASP A 21 4.82 -6.60 2.29
CA ASP A 21 5.90 -7.18 1.51
C ASP A 21 5.76 -8.71 1.38
N ALA A 22 6.67 -9.33 0.62
CA ALA A 22 6.61 -10.76 0.34
C ALA A 22 6.77 -11.62 1.60
N GLU A 23 7.62 -11.21 2.54
CA GLU A 23 7.88 -11.95 3.78
C GLU A 23 6.64 -11.93 4.69
N ALA A 24 6.03 -10.75 4.86
CA ALA A 24 4.81 -10.61 5.64
C ALA A 24 3.63 -11.41 5.04
N VAL A 25 3.52 -11.47 3.71
CA VAL A 25 2.50 -12.29 3.02
C VAL A 25 2.78 -13.77 3.22
N GLN A 26 4.02 -14.21 3.05
CA GLN A 26 4.40 -15.60 3.26
C GLN A 26 4.07 -16.06 4.69
N LEU A 27 4.48 -15.29 5.71
CA LEU A 27 4.17 -15.61 7.10
C LEU A 27 2.66 -15.78 7.34
N ARG A 28 1.84 -14.90 6.76
CA ARG A 28 0.38 -15.00 6.88
C ARG A 28 -0.16 -16.26 6.18
N ILE A 29 0.35 -16.60 5.00
CA ILE A 29 -0.05 -17.83 4.31
C ILE A 29 0.28 -19.05 5.18
N GLU A 30 1.49 -19.12 5.74
CA GLU A 30 1.94 -20.22 6.60
C GLU A 30 1.09 -20.35 7.87
N VAL A 31 0.83 -19.23 8.57
CA VAL A 31 0.00 -19.19 9.78
C VAL A 31 -1.43 -19.71 9.51
N TYR A 32 -1.97 -19.45 8.33
CA TYR A 32 -3.33 -19.84 7.94
C TYR A 32 -3.41 -21.05 7.01
N ALA A 33 -2.31 -21.78 6.81
CA ALA A 33 -2.23 -22.90 5.86
C ALA A 33 -3.29 -24.00 6.10
N HIS A 34 -3.68 -24.20 7.36
CA HIS A 34 -4.70 -25.19 7.75
C HIS A 34 -6.02 -24.57 8.21
N ALA A 35 -6.21 -23.27 8.00
CA ALA A 35 -7.43 -22.55 8.39
C ALA A 35 -8.50 -22.54 7.27
N GLY A 36 -8.30 -23.32 6.20
CA GLY A 36 -9.26 -23.46 5.09
C GLY A 36 -9.21 -22.34 4.05
N TYR A 37 -8.20 -21.47 4.09
CA TYR A 37 -8.00 -20.41 3.10
C TYR A 37 -7.48 -20.94 1.76
N PHE A 38 -6.65 -21.97 1.80
CA PHE A 38 -6.09 -22.67 0.64
C PHE A 38 -6.09 -24.17 0.92
N PRO A 39 -6.21 -25.03 -0.11
CA PRO A 39 -5.85 -26.44 0.02
C PRO A 39 -4.39 -26.55 0.51
N PRO A 40 -4.08 -27.39 1.51
CA PRO A 40 -2.72 -27.50 2.05
C PRO A 40 -1.65 -27.79 0.98
N GLU A 41 -1.99 -28.55 -0.04
CA GLU A 41 -1.13 -28.88 -1.18
C GLU A 41 -0.83 -27.69 -2.11
N GLU A 42 -1.61 -26.61 -2.06
CA GLU A 42 -1.42 -25.42 -2.89
C GLU A 42 -0.60 -24.32 -2.20
N VAL A 43 -0.35 -24.44 -0.88
CA VAL A 43 0.29 -23.39 -0.07
C VAL A 43 1.61 -22.91 -0.68
N GLU A 44 2.50 -23.83 -1.06
CA GLU A 44 3.79 -23.51 -1.68
C GLU A 44 3.63 -22.77 -3.01
N ALA A 45 2.64 -23.17 -3.83
CA ALA A 45 2.37 -22.51 -5.10
C ALA A 45 1.84 -21.08 -4.88
N VAL A 46 1.02 -20.87 -3.83
CA VAL A 46 0.52 -19.54 -3.46
C VAL A 46 1.67 -18.65 -3.00
N ILE A 47 2.56 -19.14 -2.12
CA ILE A 47 3.76 -18.42 -1.67
C ILE A 47 4.63 -18.02 -2.86
N ALA A 48 4.93 -18.97 -3.74
CA ALA A 48 5.78 -18.73 -4.92
C ALA A 48 5.17 -17.71 -5.89
N ARG A 49 3.84 -17.66 -5.99
CA ARG A 49 3.14 -16.65 -6.79
C ARG A 49 3.22 -15.27 -6.13
N THR A 50 2.93 -15.17 -4.83
CA THR A 50 2.92 -13.88 -4.13
C THR A 50 4.30 -13.27 -4.02
N ALA A 51 5.36 -14.09 -3.91
CA ALA A 51 6.75 -13.61 -3.85
C ALA A 51 7.22 -12.89 -5.13
N ARG A 52 6.51 -13.04 -6.26
CA ARG A 52 6.85 -12.41 -7.55
C ARG A 52 6.14 -11.06 -7.78
N ALA A 53 5.28 -10.64 -6.86
CA ALA A 53 4.54 -9.40 -7.02
C ALA A 53 5.46 -8.18 -6.88
N ASP A 54 5.36 -7.23 -7.82
CA ASP A 54 6.02 -5.93 -7.68
C ASP A 54 5.19 -5.02 -6.75
N VAL A 55 5.74 -4.75 -5.57
CA VAL A 55 5.13 -3.90 -4.54
C VAL A 55 5.64 -2.45 -4.57
N THR A 56 6.54 -2.11 -5.49
CA THR A 56 7.19 -0.79 -5.57
C THR A 56 6.18 0.35 -5.59
N ALA A 57 5.10 0.21 -6.37
CA ALA A 57 4.07 1.24 -6.48
C ALA A 57 3.32 1.45 -5.16
N ALA A 58 3.00 0.39 -4.43
CA ALA A 58 2.33 0.47 -3.13
C ALA A 58 3.24 1.14 -2.09
N HIS A 59 4.51 0.75 -2.03
CA HIS A 59 5.50 1.33 -1.10
C HIS A 59 5.77 2.82 -1.37
N ARG A 60 5.68 3.27 -2.63
CA ARG A 60 5.78 4.70 -2.98
C ARG A 60 4.68 5.55 -2.31
N VAL A 61 3.51 4.97 -2.02
CA VAL A 61 2.43 5.67 -1.31
C VAL A 61 2.88 6.03 0.11
N LEU A 62 3.54 5.10 0.81
CA LEU A 62 4.09 5.35 2.15
C LEU A 62 5.17 6.43 2.14
N ARG A 63 6.07 6.39 1.15
CA ARG A 63 7.10 7.43 0.98
C ARG A 63 6.46 8.81 0.76
N ALA A 64 5.51 8.91 -0.17
CA ALA A 64 4.81 10.14 -0.45
C ALA A 64 4.04 10.67 0.78
N PHE A 65 3.41 9.79 1.54
CA PHE A 65 2.77 10.14 2.81
C PHE A 65 3.78 10.67 3.83
N ALA A 66 4.92 10.00 4.00
CA ALA A 66 5.96 10.45 4.93
C ALA A 66 6.55 11.81 4.51
N ASP A 67 6.78 12.04 3.22
CA ASP A 67 7.26 13.32 2.72
C ASP A 67 6.24 14.44 2.92
N LEU A 68 4.95 14.16 2.71
CA LEU A 68 3.88 15.10 3.02
C LEU A 68 3.82 15.43 4.52
N ALA A 69 3.86 14.40 5.37
CA ALA A 69 3.77 14.56 6.82
C ALA A 69 4.98 15.32 7.40
N LEU A 70 6.16 15.15 6.80
CA LEU A 70 7.39 15.80 7.21
C LEU A 70 7.63 17.13 6.50
N GLY A 71 6.65 17.61 5.70
CA GLY A 71 6.75 18.89 4.98
C GLY A 71 7.82 18.92 3.89
N ARG A 72 8.30 17.75 3.44
CA ARG A 72 9.32 17.58 2.39
C ARG A 72 8.74 17.50 0.99
N SER A 73 7.42 17.43 0.86
CA SER A 73 6.75 17.50 -0.43
C SER A 73 7.13 18.80 -1.12
N GLU A 74 7.78 18.72 -2.29
CA GLU A 74 7.99 19.87 -3.17
C GLU A 74 6.64 20.56 -3.37
N ARG A 75 6.53 21.80 -2.90
CA ARG A 75 5.47 22.69 -3.36
C ARG A 75 5.75 22.93 -4.84
N SER A 76 5.11 22.18 -5.73
CA SER A 76 4.99 22.60 -7.13
C SER A 76 4.34 24.00 -7.12
N PRO A 77 4.96 25.04 -7.73
CA PRO A 77 4.42 26.40 -7.71
C PRO A 77 3.08 26.58 -8.45
N ALA A 78 2.58 25.54 -9.13
CA ALA A 78 1.49 25.67 -10.09
C ALA A 78 0.07 25.87 -9.51
N ALA A 79 -0.11 25.93 -8.19
CA ALA A 79 -1.43 26.15 -7.56
C ALA A 79 -1.61 27.55 -6.93
N GLN A 80 -0.63 28.45 -7.04
CA GLN A 80 -0.76 29.85 -6.63
C GLN A 80 -0.81 30.79 -7.85
N SER A 81 -1.73 30.56 -8.78
CA SER A 81 -2.11 31.57 -9.76
C SER A 81 -3.51 31.31 -10.31
N ALA A 82 -4.51 31.41 -9.44
CA ALA A 82 -5.91 31.57 -9.86
C ALA A 82 -6.70 32.29 -8.74
N THR A 83 -6.28 33.52 -8.44
CA THR A 83 -7.21 34.54 -7.93
C THR A 83 -6.71 35.87 -8.48
N VAL A 84 -7.45 36.40 -9.45
CA VAL A 84 -7.80 37.82 -9.71
C VAL A 84 -8.30 37.86 -11.16
N GLY A 85 -9.58 38.23 -11.31
CA GLY A 85 -10.33 38.33 -12.56
C GLY A 85 -11.82 38.23 -12.26
#